data_AF-A0A842WQ79-F1
#
_entry.id   AF-A0A842WQ79-F1
#
_cell.length_a   1.000
_cell.length_b   1.000
_cell.length_c   1.000
_cell.angle_alpha   90.00
_cell.angle_beta   90.00
_cell.angle_gamma   90.00
#
_symmetry.space_group_name_H-M   'P 1'
#
loop_
_entity.id
_entity.type
_entity.pdbx_description
1 polymer ?
#
loop_
_entity_poly.entity_id
_entity_poly.type
_entity_poly.pdbx_seq_one_letter_code
_entity_poly.pdbx_strand_id
1 'polypeptide(L)' 'SMTPEQRAHRLLLRNAMIRRGFKPYNKEWWHFSLEKEPFPEKYFDFPVQ' A
#
# COMPACT_ATOMS: atom_id res chain seq x y z
N SER A 1 -14.97 -4.09 16.04
CA SER A 1 -15.57 -3.30 14.94
C SER A 1 -14.61 -2.18 14.56
N MET A 2 -14.70 -1.62 13.35
CA MET A 2 -13.90 -0.46 12.93
C MET A 2 -14.68 0.83 13.21
N THR A 3 -14.05 1.82 13.86
CA THR A 3 -14.71 3.11 14.14
C THR A 3 -14.77 3.99 12.88
N PRO A 4 -15.68 4.99 12.84
CA PRO A 4 -15.71 5.97 11.75
C PRO A 4 -14.36 6.67 11.54
N GLU A 5 -13.65 7.01 12.60
CA GLU A 5 -12.34 7.68 12.57
C GLU A 5 -11.28 6.75 11.96
N GLN A 6 -11.26 5.48 12.36
CA GLN A 6 -10.36 4.49 11.77
C GLN A 6 -10.62 4.33 10.26
N ARG A 7 -11.88 4.33 9.84
CA ARG A 7 -12.25 4.30 8.41
C ARG A 7 -11.76 5.54 7.68
N ALA A 8 -11.93 6.73 8.27
CA ALA A 8 -11.46 7.98 7.69
C ALA A 8 -9.94 8.01 7.52
N HIS A 9 -9.17 7.55 8.51
CA HIS A 9 -7.72 7.46 8.43
C HIS A 9 -7.25 6.47 7.34
N ARG A 10 -7.90 5.30 7.24
CA ARG A 10 -7.59 4.32 6.18
C ARG A 10 -7.88 4.87 4.79
N LEU A 11 -8.96 5.64 4.62
CA LEU A 11 -9.29 6.29 3.34
C LEU A 11 -8.31 7.41 2.99
N LEU A 12 -7.87 8.20 3.99
CA LEU A 12 -6.85 9.23 3.79
C LEU A 12 -5.56 8.62 3.25
N LEU A 13 -5.06 7.56 3.91
CA LEU A 13 -3.88 6.82 3.47
C LEU A 13 -4.06 6.26 2.06
N ARG A 14 -5.17 5.53 1.82
CA ARG A 14 -5.48 4.93 0.51
C ARG A 14 -5.43 5.97 -0.61
N ASN A 15 -6.08 7.11 -0.42
CA ASN A 15 -6.16 8.16 -1.43
C ASN A 15 -4.80 8.83 -1.65
N ALA A 16 -4.01 9.03 -0.60
CA ALA A 16 -2.66 9.57 -0.72
C ALA A 16 -1.74 8.64 -1.53
N MET A 17 -1.80 7.33 -1.26
CA MET A 17 -0.99 6.31 -1.94
C MET A 17 -1.39 6.18 -3.42
N ILE A 18 -2.70 6.14 -3.73
CA ILE A 18 -3.19 6.09 -5.13
C ILE A 18 -2.68 7.29 -5.94
N ARG A 19 -2.73 8.52 -5.37
CA ARG A 19 -2.21 9.72 -6.05
C ARG A 19 -0.71 9.65 -6.35
N ARG A 20 0.04 8.78 -5.68
CA ARG A 20 1.48 8.58 -5.85
C ARG A 20 1.82 7.34 -6.68
N GLY A 21 0.83 6.73 -7.34
CA GLY A 21 1.06 5.59 -8.23
C GLY A 21 1.12 4.24 -7.52
N PHE A 22 0.62 4.15 -6.28
CA PHE A 22 0.50 2.88 -5.57
C PHE A 22 -0.87 2.24 -5.75
N LYS A 23 -0.88 0.91 -5.79
CA LYS A 23 -2.06 0.05 -5.88
C LYS A 23 -2.39 -0.55 -4.50
N PRO A 24 -3.60 -0.34 -3.95
CA PRO A 24 -3.99 -0.91 -2.67
C PRO A 24 -4.34 -2.40 -2.78
N TYR A 25 -3.98 -3.19 -1.77
CA TYR A 25 -4.49 -4.55 -1.59
C TYR A 25 -5.77 -4.55 -0.75
N ASN A 26 -6.82 -5.27 -1.19
CA ASN A 26 -8.14 -5.19 -0.56
C ASN A 26 -8.25 -5.94 0.78
N LYS A 27 -7.38 -6.93 1.04
CA LYS A 27 -7.40 -7.71 2.28
C LYS A 27 -6.64 -7.05 3.43
N GLU A 28 -5.70 -6.15 3.11
CA GLU A 28 -4.79 -5.55 4.09
C GLU A 28 -4.72 -4.03 3.84
N TRP A 29 -5.30 -3.23 4.73
CA TRP A 29 -5.43 -1.78 4.52
C TRP A 29 -4.09 -1.03 4.49
N TRP A 30 -3.03 -1.63 5.02
CA TRP A 30 -1.66 -1.11 5.05
C TRP A 30 -0.83 -1.54 3.84
N HIS A 31 -1.30 -2.48 3.02
CA HIS A 31 -0.50 -3.09 1.95
C HIS A 31 -0.73 -2.36 0.63
N PHE A 32 0.36 -1.89 0.03
CA PHE A 32 0.40 -1.22 -1.26
C PHE A 32 1.57 -1.72 -2.10
N SER A 33 1.37 -1.89 -3.40
CA SER A 33 2.45 -2.11 -4.38
C SER A 33 2.58 -0.90 -5.32
N LEU A 34 3.73 -0.74 -5.98
CA LEU A 34 3.88 0.31 -6.99
C LEU A 34 3.24 -0.15 -8.31
N GLU A 35 2.38 0.66 -8.95
CA GLU A 35 1.68 0.26 -10.19
C GLU A 35 2.66 0.01 -11.34
N LYS A 36 3.73 0.81 -11.41
CA LYS A 36 4.84 0.67 -12.37
C LYS A 36 6.11 0.20 -11.65
N GLU A 37 6.01 -0.92 -10.95
CA GLU A 37 7.14 -1.50 -10.25
C GLU A 37 8.26 -1.93 -11.25
N PRO A 38 9.54 -1.59 -11.01
CA PRO A 38 10.63 -1.95 -11.91
C PRO A 38 10.98 -3.44 -11.97
N PHE A 39 10.63 -4.21 -10.92
CA PHE A 39 11.08 -5.59 -10.74
C PHE A 39 9.97 -6.55 -10.26
N PRO A 40 8.83 -6.66 -10.96
CA PRO A 40 7.64 -7.36 -10.46
C PRO A 40 7.82 -8.87 -10.22
N GLU A 41 8.82 -9.48 -10.87
CA GLU A 41 9.11 -10.92 -10.77
C GLU A 41 10.42 -11.21 -10.02
N LYS A 42 11.09 -10.19 -9.49
CA LYS A 42 12.38 -10.35 -8.81
C LYS A 42 12.23 -10.20 -7.30
N TYR A 43 12.50 -11.29 -6.60
CA TYR A 43 12.65 -11.30 -5.16
C TYR A 43 14.12 -11.08 -4.81
N PHE A 44 14.40 -10.06 -4.01
CA PHE A 44 15.74 -9.75 -3.55
C PHE A 44 16.06 -10.48 -2.25
N ASP A 45 17.29 -10.98 -2.14
CA ASP A 45 17.80 -11.69 -0.96
C ASP A 45 19.17 -11.11 -0.57
N PHE A 46 19.16 -9.82 -0.24
CA PHE A 46 20.31 -9.13 0.34
C PHE A 46 19.93 -8.53 1.70
N PRO A 47 20.88 -8.34 2.64
CA PRO A 47 20.59 -7.75 3.94
C PRO A 47 20.05 -6.32 3.84
N VAL A 48 19.04 -6.01 4.64
CA VAL A 48 18.58 -4.62 4.86
C VAL A 48 19.52 -3.94 5.87
N GLN A 49 19.96 -2.72 5.56
CA GLN A 49 20.82 -1.90 6.44
C GLN A 49 20.01 -0.94 7.29
#